data_AF-A0A3S6QP14-F1
#
_entry.id   AF-A0A3S6QP14-F1
#
_cell.length_a   1.000
_cell.length_b   1.000
_cell.length_c   1.000
_cell.angle_alpha   90.00
_cell.angle_beta   90.00
_cell.angle_gamma   90.00
#
_symmetry.space_group_name_H-M   'P 1'
#
loop_
_entity.id
_entity.type
_entity.pdbx_description
1 polymer ?
#
loop_
_entity_poly.entity_id
_entity_poly.type
_entity_poly.pdbx_seq_one_letter_code
_entity_poly.pdbx_strand_id
1 'polypeptide(L)'
;MRKLNIFIIILLMVVVSGCSLQKKEKAVDDNVKATTNKTLQAESKTWTFNQGISSKQTKDQGVSKQITSSVVSKTDALSSWTTSKGQFMSSSVNYKRVSLKKWKQNMLKNYIKSAQKSIHLMSVSQVNDALKKLGSDIRISKLSDLVFLETKINGMTLPEAFVAKGHHLYSINIQYVDTKQTITIARGQSFTDTSTKKATSQISLNKLNGTWIAPETTTSSSDTGKIMIEDGYMYQHRYNSYERSAIQKLSSYSLISLNQNITYAAQKVNAANAGYQLTQKAVASGDSLGYLYLFVNENQLVRIGQGTTTTYKKTSTLVAASDLPQDDITTFEEMDQKHPGEAASTITVDASAPVVGMSNSIKYLTATDAGQIIDNIVIN
;
A
#
# COMPACT_ATOMS: atom_id res chain seq x y z
N MET A 1 -74.80 -37.19 17.30
CA MET A 1 -74.12 -36.75 16.05
C MET A 1 -72.71 -36.35 16.39
N ARG A 2 -71.73 -37.01 15.76
CA ARG A 2 -70.27 -36.78 15.89
C ARG A 2 -69.92 -35.32 15.61
N LYS A 3 -69.00 -34.72 16.39
CA LYS A 3 -67.69 -34.23 15.91
C LYS A 3 -66.67 -34.24 17.05
N LEU A 4 -65.59 -34.95 16.77
CA LEU A 4 -64.34 -35.11 17.53
C LEU A 4 -63.37 -34.00 17.08
N ASN A 5 -62.47 -33.56 17.96
CA ASN A 5 -61.07 -33.11 17.74
C ASN A 5 -60.61 -32.44 19.05
N ILE A 6 -60.04 -33.15 20.03
CA ILE A 6 -58.62 -33.51 20.17
C ILE A 6 -57.69 -32.39 19.67
N PHE A 7 -57.12 -31.63 20.59
CA PHE A 7 -55.66 -31.50 20.72
C PHE A 7 -55.29 -30.92 22.10
N ILE A 8 -54.84 -31.81 22.97
CA ILE A 8 -53.95 -31.53 24.09
C ILE A 8 -52.53 -31.56 23.50
N ILE A 9 -51.68 -30.60 23.83
CA ILE A 9 -50.34 -30.83 24.39
C ILE A 9 -49.73 -29.48 24.79
N ILE A 10 -49.54 -29.40 26.10
CA ILE A 10 -48.68 -28.50 26.86
C ILE A 10 -47.23 -28.81 26.48
N LEU A 11 -46.45 -27.80 26.11
CA LEU A 11 -45.01 -27.82 26.35
C LEU A 11 -44.54 -26.45 26.81
N LEU A 12 -44.46 -26.29 28.14
CA LEU A 12 -43.63 -25.27 28.78
C LEU A 12 -42.18 -25.52 28.36
N MET A 13 -41.59 -24.63 27.56
CA MET A 13 -40.16 -24.40 27.59
C MET A 13 -39.91 -23.05 28.26
N VAL A 14 -39.57 -23.14 29.54
CA VAL A 14 -38.95 -22.08 30.33
C VAL A 14 -37.63 -21.73 29.66
N VAL A 15 -37.62 -20.68 28.85
CA VAL A 15 -36.37 -20.04 28.42
C VAL A 15 -35.88 -19.24 29.61
N VAL A 16 -35.07 -19.90 30.45
CA VAL A 16 -34.20 -19.23 31.42
C VAL A 16 -33.36 -18.26 30.61
N SER A 17 -33.72 -16.99 30.68
CA SER A 17 -33.00 -15.87 30.11
C SER A 17 -31.74 -15.66 30.94
N GLY A 18 -30.80 -16.60 30.83
CA GLY A 18 -29.45 -16.44 31.33
C GLY A 18 -28.79 -15.35 30.51
N CYS A 19 -28.77 -14.13 31.05
CA CYS A 19 -27.87 -13.05 30.67
C CYS A 19 -26.42 -13.56 30.70
N SER A 20 -25.99 -14.26 29.65
CA SER A 20 -24.60 -14.29 29.28
C SER A 20 -24.31 -12.94 28.65
N LEU A 21 -24.06 -11.96 29.52
CA LEU A 21 -23.20 -10.83 29.19
C LEU A 21 -21.92 -11.45 28.64
N GLN A 22 -21.84 -11.61 27.32
CA GLN A 22 -20.58 -11.72 26.61
C GLN A 22 -19.73 -10.59 27.18
N LYS A 23 -18.73 -10.96 27.98
CA LYS A 23 -17.62 -10.07 28.30
C LYS A 23 -17.13 -9.56 26.96
N LYS A 24 -17.54 -8.35 26.58
CA LYS A 24 -16.82 -7.57 25.58
C LYS A 24 -15.39 -7.60 26.09
N GLU A 25 -14.50 -8.27 25.37
CA GLU A 25 -13.07 -8.11 25.59
C GLU A 25 -12.83 -6.61 25.72
N LYS A 26 -12.24 -6.21 26.86
CA LYS A 26 -11.89 -4.81 27.08
C LYS A 26 -11.16 -4.33 25.83
N ALA A 27 -11.70 -3.27 25.21
CA ALA A 27 -11.06 -2.61 24.10
C ALA A 27 -9.58 -2.38 24.46
N VAL A 28 -8.69 -2.73 23.55
CA VAL A 28 -7.26 -2.51 23.75
C VAL A 28 -7.02 -0.99 23.80
N ASP A 29 -6.87 -0.51 25.04
CA ASP A 29 -6.21 0.73 25.48
C ASP A 29 -6.97 2.07 25.28
N ASP A 30 -7.75 2.46 26.30
CA ASP A 30 -8.37 3.80 26.48
C ASP A 30 -7.35 4.92 26.76
N ASN A 31 -6.05 4.62 26.85
CA ASN A 31 -5.04 5.60 27.27
C ASN A 31 -4.31 6.31 26.13
N VAL A 32 -4.52 5.90 24.87
CA VAL A 32 -3.91 6.55 23.70
C VAL A 32 -4.43 7.99 23.60
N LYS A 33 -3.55 8.92 23.21
CA LYS A 33 -3.93 10.33 23.07
C LYS A 33 -5.17 10.50 22.18
N ALA A 34 -6.16 11.24 22.64
CA ALA A 34 -7.44 11.41 21.95
C ALA A 34 -7.31 11.90 20.50
N THR A 35 -6.36 12.82 20.24
CA THR A 35 -6.07 13.33 18.89
C THR A 35 -5.58 12.22 17.95
N THR A 36 -4.75 11.31 18.46
CA THR A 36 -4.24 10.15 17.74
C THR A 36 -5.38 9.20 17.43
N ASN A 37 -6.20 8.86 18.43
CA ASN A 37 -7.37 8.01 18.22
C ASN A 37 -8.30 8.60 17.16
N LYS A 38 -8.71 9.86 17.29
CA LYS A 38 -9.55 10.54 16.28
C LYS A 38 -8.96 10.47 14.87
N THR A 39 -7.65 10.73 14.72
CA THR A 39 -6.98 10.74 13.41
C THR A 39 -6.96 9.36 12.77
N LEU A 40 -6.76 8.30 13.57
CA LEU A 40 -6.61 6.93 13.10
C LEU A 40 -7.94 6.21 12.86
N GLN A 41 -9.07 6.75 13.33
CA GLN A 41 -10.42 6.17 13.10
C GLN A 41 -10.98 6.44 11.70
N ALA A 42 -10.27 7.17 10.84
CA ALA A 42 -10.68 7.35 9.44
C ALA A 42 -10.84 6.00 8.71
N GLU A 43 -11.74 5.96 7.72
CA GLU A 43 -12.00 4.75 6.90
C GLU A 43 -10.70 4.19 6.32
N SER A 44 -9.85 5.04 5.73
CA SER A 44 -8.48 4.70 5.39
C SER A 44 -7.63 5.95 5.23
N LYS A 45 -6.37 5.88 5.67
CA LYS A 45 -5.31 6.84 5.38
C LYS A 45 -4.07 6.08 4.96
N THR A 46 -3.39 6.59 3.94
CA THR A 46 -2.04 6.12 3.57
C THR A 46 -1.07 7.24 3.91
N TRP A 47 0.00 6.88 4.60
CA TRP A 47 1.02 7.76 5.13
C TRP A 47 2.34 7.44 4.43
N THR A 48 2.95 8.42 3.76
CA THR A 48 4.24 8.25 3.10
C THR A 48 5.33 8.95 3.88
N PHE A 49 6.52 8.37 3.86
CA PHE A 49 7.69 8.94 4.54
C PHE A 49 7.94 10.39 4.13
N ASN A 50 8.32 11.22 5.10
CA ASN A 50 8.64 12.64 4.88
C ASN A 50 10.04 12.98 5.40
N GLN A 51 10.37 12.59 6.63
CA GLN A 51 11.69 12.84 7.22
C GLN A 51 12.01 11.87 8.35
N GLY A 52 13.29 11.62 8.56
CA GLY A 52 13.83 10.84 9.67
C GLY A 52 14.78 11.68 10.52
N ILE A 53 14.89 11.34 11.80
CA ILE A 53 15.80 11.98 12.76
C ILE A 53 16.66 10.95 13.48
N SER A 54 17.84 11.37 13.90
CA SER A 54 18.81 10.53 14.61
C SER A 54 19.55 11.34 15.67
N SER A 55 20.22 10.62 16.57
CA SER A 55 21.14 11.22 17.53
C SER A 55 22.31 10.26 17.78
N LYS A 56 23.37 10.78 18.38
CA LYS A 56 24.42 9.92 18.94
C LYS A 56 23.92 9.21 20.19
N GLN A 57 24.45 8.02 20.41
CA GLN A 57 24.37 7.29 21.66
C GLN A 57 25.80 6.98 22.13
N THR A 58 26.11 7.29 23.39
CA THR A 58 27.41 7.04 24.00
C THR A 58 27.25 6.10 25.20
N LYS A 59 28.37 5.51 25.65
CA LYS A 59 28.40 4.64 26.83
C LYS A 59 27.96 5.38 28.10
N ASP A 60 28.42 6.62 28.26
CA ASP A 60 28.30 7.34 29.54
C ASP A 60 27.02 8.20 29.64
N GLN A 61 26.44 8.61 28.52
CA GLN A 61 25.29 9.52 28.49
C GLN A 61 24.03 8.88 27.92
N GLY A 62 24.09 7.62 27.48
CA GLY A 62 23.01 6.98 26.75
C GLY A 62 22.72 7.77 25.47
N VAL A 63 21.44 8.09 25.23
CA VAL A 63 21.02 8.77 24.01
C VAL A 63 21.12 10.30 24.14
N SER A 64 21.87 10.92 23.22
CA SER A 64 22.08 12.37 23.19
C SER A 64 20.78 13.16 23.01
N LYS A 65 20.73 14.33 23.64
CA LYS A 65 19.69 15.35 23.42
C LYS A 65 19.85 16.09 22.09
N GLN A 66 21.06 16.07 21.51
CA GLN A 66 21.30 16.67 20.20
C GLN A 66 20.77 15.74 19.12
N ILE A 67 19.63 16.14 18.53
CA ILE A 67 18.96 15.40 17.47
C ILE A 67 19.18 16.14 16.14
N THR A 68 19.64 15.40 15.14
CA THR A 68 19.85 15.86 13.77
C THR A 68 18.87 15.19 12.82
N SER A 69 18.63 15.81 11.66
CA SER A 69 17.98 15.10 10.56
C SER A 69 18.89 13.96 10.11
N SER A 70 18.30 12.80 9.85
CA SER A 70 19.05 11.65 9.35
C SER A 70 19.28 11.77 7.85
N VAL A 71 20.35 11.15 7.37
CA VAL A 71 20.46 10.83 5.94
C VAL A 71 19.31 9.89 5.60
N VAL A 72 18.44 10.30 4.68
CA VAL A 72 17.31 9.49 4.20
C VAL A 72 17.87 8.40 3.31
N SER A 73 17.69 7.13 3.70
CA SER A 73 18.04 6.01 2.83
C SER A 73 16.99 5.83 1.73
N LYS A 74 17.35 5.17 0.62
CA LYS A 74 16.38 4.78 -0.42
C LYS A 74 15.25 3.91 0.17
N THR A 75 15.57 3.07 1.14
CA THR A 75 14.59 2.25 1.86
C THR A 75 13.63 3.08 2.71
N ASP A 76 14.10 4.15 3.36
CA ASP A 76 13.24 5.05 4.12
C ASP A 76 12.24 5.76 3.18
N ALA A 77 12.69 6.20 2.01
CA ALA A 77 11.84 6.86 1.02
C ALA A 77 10.70 5.97 0.49
N LEU A 78 10.85 4.66 0.59
CA LEU A 78 9.83 3.67 0.23
C LEU A 78 8.93 3.27 1.42
N SER A 79 9.26 3.71 2.63
CA SER A 79 8.49 3.38 3.83
C SER A 79 7.12 4.05 3.79
N SER A 80 6.09 3.25 4.07
CA SER A 80 4.72 3.74 4.17
C SER A 80 3.91 2.96 5.19
N TRP A 81 2.90 3.64 5.71
CA TRP A 81 1.91 3.06 6.59
C TRP A 81 0.52 3.23 5.99
N THR A 82 -0.34 2.25 6.21
CA THR A 82 -1.78 2.39 5.96
C THR A 82 -2.51 2.18 7.28
N THR A 83 -3.46 3.06 7.57
CA THR A 83 -4.33 2.93 8.72
C THR A 83 -5.79 2.90 8.29
N SER A 84 -6.59 1.97 8.82
CA SER A 84 -8.02 1.87 8.53
C SER A 84 -8.76 1.51 9.83
N LYS A 85 -9.69 2.38 10.28
CA LYS A 85 -10.45 2.19 11.53
C LYS A 85 -9.57 1.80 12.72
N GLY A 86 -8.41 2.44 12.81
CA GLY A 86 -7.40 2.23 13.82
C GLY A 86 -6.46 1.04 13.64
N GLN A 87 -6.69 0.14 12.68
CA GLN A 87 -5.74 -0.92 12.32
C GLN A 87 -4.56 -0.34 11.54
N PHE A 88 -3.34 -0.82 11.84
CA PHE A 88 -2.11 -0.45 11.13
C PHE A 88 -1.68 -1.57 10.19
N MET A 89 -1.14 -1.15 9.05
CA MET A 89 -0.60 -2.03 8.02
C MET A 89 0.63 -1.36 7.41
N SER A 90 1.65 -2.15 7.12
CA SER A 90 2.78 -1.72 6.29
C SER A 90 3.11 -2.85 5.33
N SER A 91 3.07 -2.55 4.02
CA SER A 91 3.12 -3.56 2.97
C SER A 91 2.08 -4.68 3.22
N SER A 92 2.46 -5.96 3.19
CA SER A 92 1.59 -7.10 3.49
C SER A 92 1.41 -7.39 4.99
N VAL A 93 2.10 -6.65 5.88
CA VAL A 93 2.09 -6.93 7.31
C VAL A 93 0.95 -6.20 7.99
N ASN A 94 0.06 -6.97 8.63
CA ASN A 94 -1.01 -6.43 9.47
C ASN A 94 -0.57 -6.37 10.93
N TYR A 95 -0.86 -5.25 11.58
CA TYR A 95 -0.55 -5.02 12.98
C TYR A 95 -1.82 -4.91 13.82
N LYS A 96 -1.70 -5.26 15.10
CA LYS A 96 -2.71 -4.99 16.12
C LYS A 96 -2.11 -4.09 17.20
N ARG A 97 -2.95 -3.23 17.74
CA ARG A 97 -2.59 -2.40 18.89
C ARG A 97 -2.42 -3.28 20.12
N VAL A 98 -1.50 -2.89 20.98
CA VAL A 98 -1.27 -3.51 22.30
C VAL A 98 -1.01 -2.44 23.33
N SER A 99 -1.28 -2.75 24.59
CA SER A 99 -0.92 -1.84 25.67
C SER A 99 0.57 -1.78 25.90
N LEU A 100 1.06 -0.64 26.41
CA LEU A 100 2.47 -0.47 26.78
C LEU A 100 2.97 -1.62 27.68
N LYS A 101 2.15 -2.07 28.64
CA LYS A 101 2.51 -3.18 29.54
C LYS A 101 2.75 -4.47 28.77
N LYS A 102 1.82 -4.83 27.87
CA LYS A 102 1.93 -6.02 27.05
C LYS A 102 3.10 -5.91 26.06
N TRP A 103 3.25 -4.76 25.43
CA TRP A 103 4.35 -4.48 24.52
C TRP A 103 5.71 -4.67 25.21
N LYS A 104 5.92 -4.08 26.40
CA LYS A 104 7.17 -4.26 27.17
C LYS A 104 7.43 -5.73 27.51
N GLN A 105 6.41 -6.45 27.94
CA GLN A 105 6.52 -7.87 28.27
C GLN A 105 6.91 -8.70 27.04
N ASN A 106 6.28 -8.47 25.90
CA ASN A 106 6.55 -9.21 24.66
C ASN A 106 7.91 -8.84 24.05
N MET A 107 8.30 -7.56 24.10
CA MET A 107 9.62 -7.10 23.70
C MET A 107 10.72 -7.85 24.46
N LEU A 108 10.64 -7.93 25.80
CA LEU A 108 11.67 -8.58 26.63
C LEU A 108 11.77 -10.10 26.42
N LYS A 109 10.66 -10.77 26.05
CA LYS A 109 10.66 -12.23 25.80
C LYS A 109 11.64 -12.64 24.68
N ASN A 110 11.92 -11.74 23.76
CA ASN A 110 12.81 -12.01 22.63
C ASN A 110 14.30 -11.86 23.00
N TYR A 111 14.61 -11.51 24.25
CA TYR A 111 15.97 -11.33 24.75
C TYR A 111 16.26 -12.28 25.91
N ILE A 112 17.49 -12.80 25.95
CA ILE A 112 18.01 -13.53 27.12
C ILE A 112 18.04 -12.60 28.35
N LYS A 113 17.83 -13.18 29.56
CA LYS A 113 17.72 -12.40 30.81
C LYS A 113 18.89 -11.43 31.06
N SER A 114 20.11 -11.81 30.68
CA SER A 114 21.29 -10.94 30.81
C SER A 114 21.21 -9.71 29.91
N ALA A 115 20.76 -9.87 28.66
CA ALA A 115 20.62 -8.79 27.69
C ALA A 115 19.45 -7.84 28.02
N GLN A 116 18.41 -8.32 28.72
CA GLN A 116 17.27 -7.49 29.12
C GLN A 116 17.67 -6.29 29.99
N LYS A 117 18.74 -6.40 30.79
CA LYS A 117 19.23 -5.30 31.64
C LYS A 117 19.84 -4.13 30.86
N SER A 118 20.25 -4.40 29.62
CA SER A 118 20.85 -3.40 28.73
C SER A 118 19.83 -2.68 27.86
N ILE A 119 18.54 -3.04 27.95
CA ILE A 119 17.46 -2.43 27.19
C ILE A 119 16.84 -1.31 28.01
N HIS A 120 16.84 -0.12 27.45
CA HIS A 120 16.28 1.08 28.05
C HIS A 120 15.12 1.58 27.20
N LEU A 121 14.14 2.19 27.85
CA LEU A 121 13.06 2.89 27.17
C LEU A 121 13.35 4.38 27.13
N MET A 122 12.94 5.03 26.04
CA MET A 122 12.95 6.47 25.96
C MET A 122 12.03 7.06 27.04
N SER A 123 12.51 8.09 27.72
CA SER A 123 11.69 8.90 28.63
C SER A 123 10.67 9.75 27.86
N VAL A 124 9.64 10.22 28.56
CA VAL A 124 8.64 11.15 28.00
C VAL A 124 9.31 12.41 27.42
N SER A 125 10.34 12.95 28.09
CA SER A 125 11.09 14.10 27.58
C SER A 125 11.80 13.77 26.26
N GLN A 126 12.49 12.63 26.20
CA GLN A 126 13.21 12.23 24.98
C GLN A 126 12.27 11.97 23.80
N VAL A 127 11.05 11.48 24.05
CA VAL A 127 10.02 11.32 23.01
C VAL A 127 9.50 12.69 22.57
N ASN A 128 9.20 13.59 23.50
CA ASN A 128 8.73 14.94 23.17
C ASN A 128 9.80 15.75 22.41
N ASP A 129 11.08 15.58 22.73
CA ASP A 129 12.19 16.21 22.00
C ASP A 129 12.26 15.70 20.55
N ALA A 130 12.08 14.38 20.35
CA ALA A 130 12.02 13.77 19.02
C ALA A 130 10.82 14.27 18.22
N LEU A 131 9.63 14.33 18.83
CA LEU A 131 8.41 14.86 18.20
C LEU A 131 8.59 16.32 17.80
N LYS A 132 9.14 17.16 18.69
CA LYS A 132 9.44 18.56 18.39
C LYS A 132 10.42 18.69 17.22
N LYS A 133 11.48 17.86 17.19
CA LYS A 133 12.46 17.88 16.09
C LYS A 133 11.85 17.44 14.76
N LEU A 134 10.88 16.54 14.79
CA LEU A 134 10.06 16.14 13.63
C LEU A 134 9.00 17.18 13.24
N GLY A 135 8.98 18.37 13.86
CA GLY A 135 8.03 19.44 13.56
C GLY A 135 6.64 19.25 14.16
N SER A 136 6.47 18.31 15.09
CA SER A 136 5.19 18.06 15.75
C SER A 136 4.94 19.04 16.90
N ASP A 137 3.69 19.49 17.03
CA ASP A 137 3.20 20.21 18.21
C ASP A 137 2.59 19.28 19.27
N ILE A 138 2.59 17.96 19.01
CA ILE A 138 2.07 16.95 19.93
C ILE A 138 3.02 16.80 21.12
N ARG A 139 2.47 16.89 22.33
CA ARG A 139 3.14 16.48 23.57
C ARG A 139 2.44 15.30 24.20
N ILE A 140 3.22 14.30 24.59
CA ILE A 140 2.75 13.21 25.45
C ILE A 140 3.07 13.49 26.91
N SER A 141 2.20 13.05 27.82
CA SER A 141 2.42 13.11 29.28
C SER A 141 2.91 11.77 29.84
N LYS A 142 2.57 10.68 29.17
CA LYS A 142 2.96 9.31 29.51
C LYS A 142 3.21 8.51 28.24
N LEU A 143 4.04 7.49 28.29
CA LEU A 143 4.34 6.67 27.11
C LEU A 143 3.10 5.95 26.55
N SER A 144 2.11 5.62 27.39
CA SER A 144 0.85 5.01 26.94
C SER A 144 -0.06 5.95 26.15
N ASP A 145 0.29 7.24 26.01
CA ASP A 145 -0.35 8.14 25.04
C ASP A 145 -0.05 7.73 23.58
N LEU A 146 1.01 6.94 23.36
CA LEU A 146 1.43 6.42 22.07
C LEU A 146 0.71 5.11 21.74
N VAL A 147 0.63 4.79 20.45
CA VAL A 147 0.14 3.51 19.94
C VAL A 147 1.32 2.55 19.82
N PHE A 148 1.23 1.42 20.53
CA PHE A 148 2.19 0.32 20.41
C PHE A 148 1.59 -0.80 19.56
N LEU A 149 2.43 -1.42 18.73
CA LEU A 149 2.00 -2.42 17.76
C LEU A 149 2.74 -3.75 17.98
N GLU A 150 2.02 -4.84 17.71
CA GLU A 150 2.60 -6.15 17.43
C GLU A 150 2.01 -6.69 16.12
N THR A 151 2.78 -7.51 15.40
CA THR A 151 2.30 -8.20 14.21
C THR A 151 1.11 -9.10 14.57
N LYS A 152 0.13 -9.21 13.67
CA LYS A 152 -1.01 -10.12 13.90
C LYS A 152 -0.61 -11.59 13.85
N ILE A 153 0.38 -11.95 13.04
CA ILE A 153 0.75 -13.34 12.74
C ILE A 153 1.52 -13.99 13.90
N ASN A 154 2.62 -13.38 14.37
CA ASN A 154 3.49 -13.97 15.39
C ASN A 154 3.61 -13.13 16.67
N GLY A 155 2.86 -12.02 16.80
CA GLY A 155 2.90 -11.17 17.99
C GLY A 155 4.24 -10.48 18.23
N MET A 156 5.06 -10.34 17.18
CA MET A 156 6.33 -9.63 17.24
C MET A 156 6.08 -8.14 17.43
N THR A 157 6.68 -7.56 18.46
CA THR A 157 6.57 -6.12 18.75
C THR A 157 7.44 -5.30 17.81
N LEU A 158 6.98 -4.10 17.47
CA LEU A 158 7.83 -3.11 16.80
C LEU A 158 8.66 -2.34 17.84
N PRO A 159 9.93 -2.00 17.57
CA PRO A 159 10.76 -1.17 18.46
C PRO A 159 10.32 0.30 18.52
N GLU A 160 9.32 0.66 17.71
CA GLU A 160 8.78 1.99 17.55
C GLU A 160 7.31 2.08 18.02
N ALA A 161 6.90 3.29 18.39
CA ALA A 161 5.56 3.61 18.82
C ALA A 161 5.03 4.85 18.08
N PHE A 162 3.71 4.92 17.89
CA PHE A 162 3.10 5.86 16.94
C PHE A 162 2.25 6.92 17.63
N VAL A 163 2.21 8.11 17.04
CA VAL A 163 1.29 9.19 17.43
C VAL A 163 0.87 9.96 16.18
N ALA A 164 -0.38 10.45 16.15
CA ALA A 164 -0.91 11.08 14.94
C ALA A 164 -1.76 12.31 15.27
N LYS A 165 -1.74 13.29 14.36
CA LYS A 165 -2.61 14.46 14.40
C LYS A 165 -2.82 15.00 12.98
N GLY A 166 -4.08 15.11 12.57
CA GLY A 166 -4.43 15.68 11.27
C GLY A 166 -3.87 14.86 10.09
N HIS A 167 -2.96 15.47 9.34
CA HIS A 167 -2.30 14.87 8.18
C HIS A 167 -0.88 14.35 8.48
N HIS A 168 -0.51 14.23 9.76
CA HIS A 168 0.79 13.72 10.17
C HIS A 168 0.68 12.48 11.07
N LEU A 169 1.53 11.49 10.75
CA LEU A 169 1.81 10.33 11.58
C LEU A 169 3.29 10.36 11.95
N TYR A 170 3.61 10.10 13.20
CA TYR A 170 4.98 10.04 13.70
C TYR A 170 5.24 8.66 14.26
N SER A 171 6.37 8.08 13.89
CA SER A 171 6.91 6.87 14.49
C SER A 171 8.14 7.24 15.32
N ILE A 172 8.19 6.83 16.58
CA ILE A 172 9.28 7.15 17.50
C ILE A 172 9.87 5.85 18.01
N ASN A 173 11.18 5.66 17.83
CA ASN A 173 11.89 4.54 18.44
C ASN A 173 11.82 4.68 19.96
N ILE A 174 11.22 3.70 20.62
CA ILE A 174 10.88 3.79 22.05
C ILE A 174 11.88 3.06 22.94
N GLN A 175 12.85 2.37 22.34
CA GLN A 175 13.91 1.64 23.04
C GLN A 175 15.30 1.99 22.49
N TYR A 176 16.31 1.80 23.33
CA TYR A 176 17.72 1.75 22.94
C TYR A 176 18.44 0.72 23.82
N VAL A 177 19.60 0.25 23.36
CA VAL A 177 20.40 -0.77 24.07
C VAL A 177 21.76 -0.21 24.39
N ASP A 178 22.30 -0.47 25.58
CA ASP A 178 23.66 -0.05 25.97
C ASP A 178 24.68 -0.34 24.87
N THR A 179 25.58 0.62 24.66
CA THR A 179 26.63 0.54 23.64
C THR A 179 28.00 0.75 24.27
N LYS A 180 29.00 0.02 23.76
CA LYS A 180 30.41 0.20 24.14
C LYS A 180 31.10 1.31 23.34
N GLN A 181 30.54 1.70 22.20
CA GLN A 181 31.11 2.68 21.29
C GLN A 181 30.07 3.75 20.96
N THR A 182 30.53 4.94 20.58
CA THR A 182 29.62 5.99 20.11
C THR A 182 29.00 5.58 18.79
N ILE A 183 27.68 5.39 18.77
CA ILE A 183 26.92 5.01 17.58
C ILE A 183 25.90 6.09 17.22
N THR A 184 25.45 6.10 15.97
CA THR A 184 24.26 6.87 15.57
C THR A 184 23.04 5.96 15.68
N ILE A 185 21.99 6.42 16.34
CA ILE A 185 20.71 5.71 16.40
C ILE A 185 19.60 6.54 15.77
N ALA A 186 18.68 5.88 15.07
CA ALA A 186 17.44 6.50 14.63
C ALA A 186 16.56 6.84 15.84
N ARG A 187 15.96 8.03 15.85
CA ARG A 187 15.09 8.51 16.93
C ARG A 187 13.62 8.53 16.56
N GLY A 188 13.32 8.62 15.28
CA GLY A 188 11.96 8.59 14.78
C GLY A 188 11.86 9.05 13.33
N GLN A 189 10.65 8.95 12.81
CA GLN A 189 10.27 9.30 11.45
C GLN A 189 8.93 10.05 11.48
N SER A 190 8.72 10.93 10.52
CA SER A 190 7.41 11.52 10.25
C SER A 190 6.92 11.10 8.87
N PHE A 191 5.61 10.99 8.77
CA PHE A 191 4.88 10.61 7.57
C PHE A 191 3.74 11.60 7.32
N THR A 192 3.41 11.80 6.05
CA THR A 192 2.32 12.68 5.61
C THR A 192 1.19 11.89 4.99
N ASP A 193 -0.04 12.29 5.29
CA ASP A 193 -1.24 11.71 4.70
C ASP A 193 -1.35 12.05 3.20
N THR A 194 -1.48 11.02 2.39
CA THR A 194 -1.69 11.10 0.93
C THR A 194 -3.02 11.76 0.54
N SER A 195 -3.97 11.93 1.45
CA SER A 195 -5.22 12.68 1.17
C SER A 195 -5.00 14.16 0.84
N THR A 196 -3.80 14.68 1.10
CA THR A 196 -3.38 16.02 0.67
C THR A 196 -2.97 16.09 -0.80
N LYS A 197 -2.86 14.93 -1.48
CA LYS A 197 -2.46 14.80 -2.88
C LYS A 197 -3.67 14.80 -3.81
N LYS A 198 -3.44 14.96 -5.12
CA LYS A 198 -4.52 14.98 -6.11
C LYS A 198 -5.15 13.59 -6.27
N ALA A 199 -6.38 13.41 -5.80
CA ALA A 199 -7.15 12.20 -6.07
C ALA A 199 -7.70 12.20 -7.49
N THR A 200 -7.83 11.01 -8.07
CA THR A 200 -8.52 10.80 -9.34
C THR A 200 -9.93 10.24 -9.09
N SER A 201 -10.83 10.51 -10.03
CA SER A 201 -12.20 10.01 -9.99
C SER A 201 -12.31 8.67 -10.71
N GLN A 202 -13.44 7.99 -10.50
CA GLN A 202 -13.81 6.84 -11.30
C GLN A 202 -14.05 7.28 -12.75
N ILE A 203 -13.57 6.47 -13.71
CA ILE A 203 -13.73 6.70 -15.14
C ILE A 203 -14.27 5.42 -15.77
N SER A 204 -15.15 5.55 -16.77
CA SER A 204 -15.62 4.38 -17.51
C SER A 204 -14.56 3.92 -18.51
N LEU A 205 -14.28 2.62 -18.58
CA LEU A 205 -13.21 2.09 -19.45
C LEU A 205 -13.46 2.36 -20.93
N ASN A 206 -14.71 2.25 -21.40
CA ASN A 206 -15.06 2.55 -22.79
C ASN A 206 -14.74 3.99 -23.22
N LYS A 207 -14.64 4.93 -22.26
CA LYS A 207 -14.25 6.31 -22.55
C LYS A 207 -12.75 6.49 -22.67
N LEU A 208 -11.96 5.47 -22.32
CA LEU A 208 -10.51 5.50 -22.42
C LEU A 208 -10.00 5.05 -23.79
N ASN A 209 -10.81 4.34 -24.60
CA ASN A 209 -10.40 3.82 -25.91
C ASN A 209 -9.85 4.93 -26.83
N GLY A 210 -8.81 4.61 -27.58
CA GLY A 210 -8.14 5.50 -28.53
C GLY A 210 -6.65 5.69 -28.28
N THR A 211 -6.08 6.68 -28.97
CA THR A 211 -4.63 6.94 -28.98
C THR A 211 -4.25 8.08 -28.04
N TRP A 212 -3.24 7.82 -27.22
CA TRP A 212 -2.72 8.71 -26.18
C TRP A 212 -1.27 9.04 -26.45
N ILE A 213 -0.91 10.32 -26.51
CA ILE A 213 0.43 10.78 -26.87
C ILE A 213 1.02 11.62 -25.74
N ALA A 214 2.25 11.33 -25.36
CA ALA A 214 3.08 12.18 -24.52
C ALA A 214 3.94 13.09 -25.43
N PRO A 215 3.65 14.40 -25.49
CA PRO A 215 4.41 15.31 -26.36
C PRO A 215 5.85 15.53 -25.87
N GLU A 216 6.12 15.26 -24.59
CA GLU A 216 7.41 15.53 -23.93
C GLU A 216 8.41 14.36 -24.02
N THR A 217 8.01 13.22 -24.59
CA THR A 217 8.88 12.03 -24.68
C THR A 217 9.62 11.98 -26.00
N THR A 218 10.93 11.76 -25.93
CA THR A 218 11.73 11.36 -27.09
C THR A 218 11.44 9.90 -27.44
N THR A 219 11.03 9.64 -28.67
CA THR A 219 10.81 8.28 -29.19
C THR A 219 12.10 7.48 -29.11
N SER A 220 12.05 6.34 -28.42
CA SER A 220 13.12 5.35 -28.33
C SER A 220 12.55 3.97 -28.64
N SER A 221 13.42 2.98 -28.75
CA SER A 221 12.98 1.60 -28.93
C SER A 221 12.15 1.08 -27.75
N SER A 222 12.31 1.59 -26.53
CA SER A 222 11.57 1.14 -25.36
C SER A 222 10.37 2.02 -24.97
N ASP A 223 10.23 3.20 -25.58
CA ASP A 223 9.15 4.16 -25.31
C ASP A 223 8.91 5.02 -26.55
N THR A 224 7.78 4.80 -27.23
CA THR A 224 7.38 5.57 -28.41
C THR A 224 6.65 6.86 -28.03
N GLY A 225 6.40 7.12 -26.74
CA GLY A 225 5.53 8.22 -26.33
C GLY A 225 4.06 8.03 -26.73
N LYS A 226 3.69 6.87 -27.29
CA LYS A 226 2.34 6.53 -27.74
C LYS A 226 1.81 5.34 -26.95
N ILE A 227 0.58 5.48 -26.46
CA ILE A 227 -0.20 4.43 -25.80
C ILE A 227 -1.50 4.26 -26.59
N MET A 228 -1.88 3.02 -26.83
CA MET A 228 -3.14 2.68 -27.48
C MET A 228 -4.01 1.97 -26.46
N ILE A 229 -5.28 2.37 -26.36
CA ILE A 229 -6.24 1.75 -25.46
C ILE A 229 -7.38 1.21 -26.29
N GLU A 230 -7.65 -0.07 -26.13
CA GLU A 230 -8.77 -0.75 -26.78
C GLU A 230 -9.30 -1.81 -25.80
N ASP A 231 -10.63 -1.92 -25.72
CA ASP A 231 -11.34 -2.93 -24.93
C ASP A 231 -10.86 -3.16 -23.48
N GLY A 232 -10.46 -2.07 -22.81
CA GLY A 232 -10.00 -2.13 -21.42
C GLY A 232 -8.55 -2.60 -21.23
N TYR A 233 -7.81 -2.74 -22.32
CA TYR A 233 -6.37 -3.01 -22.33
C TYR A 233 -5.60 -1.77 -22.76
N MET A 234 -4.39 -1.67 -22.23
CA MET A 234 -3.39 -0.68 -22.62
C MET A 234 -2.29 -1.40 -23.40
N TYR A 235 -2.03 -0.93 -24.61
CA TYR A 235 -1.00 -1.44 -25.50
C TYR A 235 0.14 -0.44 -25.61
N GLN A 236 1.35 -0.96 -25.70
CA GLN A 236 2.56 -0.18 -25.93
C GLN A 236 3.44 -0.92 -26.93
N HIS A 237 3.90 -0.21 -27.96
CA HIS A 237 4.90 -0.74 -28.87
C HIS A 237 6.29 -0.58 -28.24
N ARG A 238 7.04 -1.68 -28.13
CA ARG A 238 8.38 -1.75 -27.53
C ARG A 238 9.26 -2.63 -28.39
N TYR A 239 10.32 -2.06 -28.91
CA TYR A 239 11.27 -2.70 -29.82
C TYR A 239 10.54 -3.27 -31.03
N ASN A 240 10.48 -4.59 -31.12
CA ASN A 240 9.78 -5.37 -32.13
C ASN A 240 8.61 -6.13 -31.51
N SER A 241 7.95 -5.60 -30.47
CA SER A 241 6.77 -6.23 -29.87
C SER A 241 5.72 -5.24 -29.42
N TYR A 242 4.49 -5.70 -29.30
CA TYR A 242 3.46 -5.04 -28.49
C TYR A 242 3.42 -5.69 -27.12
N GLU A 243 3.40 -4.86 -26.08
CA GLU A 243 3.06 -5.25 -24.72
C GLU A 243 1.61 -4.87 -24.41
N ARG A 244 0.85 -5.82 -23.84
CA ARG A 244 -0.55 -5.64 -23.43
C ARG A 244 -0.66 -5.68 -21.91
N SER A 245 -1.36 -4.69 -21.34
CA SER A 245 -1.57 -4.54 -19.90
C SER A 245 -3.06 -4.33 -19.59
N ALA A 246 -3.58 -4.95 -18.53
CA ALA A 246 -4.97 -4.72 -18.15
C ALA A 246 -5.15 -3.34 -17.48
N ILE A 247 -6.19 -2.60 -17.88
CA ILE A 247 -6.63 -1.42 -17.16
C ILE A 247 -7.54 -1.86 -16.02
N GLN A 248 -7.14 -1.54 -14.80
CA GLN A 248 -7.83 -1.97 -13.58
C GLN A 248 -8.71 -0.85 -13.03
N LYS A 249 -10.02 -1.11 -12.93
CA LYS A 249 -10.92 -0.34 -12.05
C LYS A 249 -10.70 -0.79 -10.62
N LEU A 250 -9.96 -0.03 -9.82
CA LEU A 250 -9.62 -0.45 -8.46
C LEU A 250 -10.86 -0.61 -7.55
N SER A 251 -11.99 -0.04 -7.97
CA SER A 251 -13.27 -0.17 -7.28
C SER A 251 -13.84 -1.59 -7.31
N SER A 252 -13.34 -2.47 -8.19
CA SER A 252 -13.72 -3.88 -8.20
C SER A 252 -13.10 -4.69 -7.05
N TYR A 253 -12.12 -4.10 -6.35
CA TYR A 253 -11.45 -4.73 -5.21
C TYR A 253 -11.95 -4.10 -3.91
N SER A 254 -11.99 -4.88 -2.84
CA SER A 254 -12.23 -4.32 -1.51
C SER A 254 -11.05 -3.42 -1.10
N LEU A 255 -11.33 -2.35 -0.35
CA LEU A 255 -10.27 -1.49 0.20
C LEU A 255 -9.29 -2.27 1.10
N ILE A 256 -9.79 -3.31 1.79
CA ILE A 256 -8.97 -4.18 2.64
C ILE A 256 -7.98 -4.98 1.78
N SER A 257 -8.45 -5.66 0.74
CA SER A 257 -7.58 -6.48 -0.12
C SER A 257 -6.55 -5.63 -0.85
N LEU A 258 -6.93 -4.45 -1.33
CA LEU A 258 -5.98 -3.50 -1.94
C LEU A 258 -4.89 -3.11 -0.95
N ASN A 259 -5.26 -2.69 0.26
CA ASN A 259 -4.27 -2.22 1.23
C ASN A 259 -3.33 -3.33 1.72
N GLN A 260 -3.72 -4.61 1.60
CA GLN A 260 -2.87 -5.77 1.94
C GLN A 260 -1.98 -6.23 0.79
N ASN A 261 -2.22 -5.72 -0.43
CA ASN A 261 -1.46 -6.07 -1.61
C ASN A 261 -0.15 -5.26 -1.70
N ILE A 262 0.98 -5.97 -1.82
CA ILE A 262 2.30 -5.34 -1.82
C ILE A 262 2.55 -4.48 -3.06
N THR A 263 2.10 -4.92 -4.23
CA THR A 263 2.24 -4.18 -5.49
C THR A 263 1.44 -2.88 -5.41
N TYR A 264 0.19 -2.95 -4.96
CA TYR A 264 -0.65 -1.78 -4.77
C TYR A 264 -0.06 -0.81 -3.74
N ALA A 265 0.48 -1.32 -2.62
CA ALA A 265 1.12 -0.49 -1.61
C ALA A 265 2.32 0.29 -2.17
N ALA A 266 3.18 -0.35 -2.97
CA ALA A 266 4.29 0.31 -3.65
C ALA A 266 3.79 1.40 -4.61
N GLN A 267 2.74 1.11 -5.39
CA GLN A 267 2.20 2.09 -6.33
C GLN A 267 1.51 3.28 -5.65
N LYS A 268 0.96 3.13 -4.44
CA LYS A 268 0.50 4.27 -3.63
C LYS A 268 1.65 5.22 -3.28
N VAL A 269 2.83 4.70 -2.96
CA VAL A 269 4.02 5.51 -2.66
C VAL A 269 4.48 6.24 -3.90
N ASN A 270 4.60 5.54 -5.04
CA ASN A 270 4.96 6.15 -6.33
C ASN A 270 4.00 7.29 -6.70
N ALA A 271 2.70 7.04 -6.62
CA ALA A 271 1.67 8.06 -6.88
C ALA A 271 1.82 9.28 -5.96
N ALA A 272 1.99 9.05 -4.65
CA ALA A 272 2.12 10.13 -3.67
C ALA A 272 3.35 11.00 -3.88
N ASN A 273 4.49 10.39 -4.23
CA ASN A 273 5.73 11.09 -4.56
C ASN A 273 5.56 11.93 -5.84
N ALA A 274 4.74 11.47 -6.78
CA ALA A 274 4.35 12.20 -7.98
C ALA A 274 3.24 13.25 -7.75
N GLY A 275 2.75 13.43 -6.52
CA GLY A 275 1.72 14.43 -6.21
C GLY A 275 0.28 13.93 -6.36
N TYR A 276 0.06 12.64 -6.57
CA TYR A 276 -1.24 12.00 -6.75
C TYR A 276 -1.62 11.09 -5.59
N GLN A 277 -2.93 10.88 -5.41
CA GLN A 277 -3.46 9.88 -4.49
C GLN A 277 -4.02 8.71 -5.28
N LEU A 278 -3.42 7.52 -5.13
CA LEU A 278 -3.98 6.28 -5.66
C LEU A 278 -5.06 5.77 -4.72
N THR A 279 -6.33 5.97 -5.09
CA THR A 279 -7.50 5.58 -4.29
C THR A 279 -8.17 4.33 -4.85
N GLN A 280 -9.04 3.69 -4.06
CA GLN A 280 -9.89 2.59 -4.54
C GLN A 280 -10.79 3.03 -5.72
N LYS A 281 -11.10 4.33 -5.87
CA LYS A 281 -11.92 4.81 -7.00
C LYS A 281 -11.12 5.01 -8.29
N ALA A 282 -9.79 4.98 -8.22
CA ALA A 282 -8.95 5.25 -9.36
C ALA A 282 -9.06 4.13 -10.41
N VAL A 283 -8.86 4.54 -11.66
CA VAL A 283 -8.63 3.64 -12.79
C VAL A 283 -7.16 3.81 -13.16
N ALA A 284 -6.45 2.69 -13.27
CA ALA A 284 -5.02 2.71 -13.54
C ALA A 284 -4.55 1.41 -14.20
N SER A 285 -3.39 1.47 -14.85
CA SER A 285 -2.66 0.30 -15.36
C SER A 285 -1.21 0.34 -14.89
N GLY A 286 -0.43 -0.64 -15.31
CA GLY A 286 1.01 -0.68 -15.12
C GLY A 286 1.67 -1.35 -16.33
N ASP A 287 2.98 -1.59 -16.25
CA ASP A 287 3.71 -2.32 -17.27
C ASP A 287 4.87 -3.14 -16.67
N SER A 288 5.53 -3.91 -17.53
CA SER A 288 6.69 -4.74 -17.22
C SER A 288 7.92 -3.97 -16.72
N LEU A 289 7.98 -2.64 -16.92
CA LEU A 289 9.06 -1.77 -16.43
C LEU A 289 8.75 -1.18 -15.05
N GLY A 290 7.58 -1.50 -14.49
CA GLY A 290 7.15 -1.06 -13.17
C GLY A 290 6.53 0.35 -13.13
N TYR A 291 6.22 0.94 -14.29
CA TYR A 291 5.51 2.21 -14.33
C TYR A 291 4.05 2.07 -13.90
N LEU A 292 3.54 3.10 -13.22
CA LEU A 292 2.11 3.27 -12.95
C LEU A 292 1.51 4.22 -13.98
N TYR A 293 0.45 3.80 -14.66
CA TYR A 293 -0.33 4.63 -15.56
C TYR A 293 -1.65 5.00 -14.88
N LEU A 294 -1.71 6.21 -14.33
CA LEU A 294 -2.86 6.72 -13.59
C LEU A 294 -3.75 7.59 -14.49
N PHE A 295 -4.99 7.16 -14.73
CA PHE A 295 -5.97 7.96 -15.46
C PHE A 295 -6.49 9.08 -14.55
N VAL A 296 -6.15 10.32 -14.89
CA VAL A 296 -6.56 11.52 -14.15
C VAL A 296 -7.98 11.91 -14.53
N ASN A 297 -8.32 11.80 -15.82
CA ASN A 297 -9.66 11.97 -16.39
C ASN A 297 -9.70 11.29 -17.77
N GLU A 298 -10.84 11.42 -18.47
CA GLU A 298 -11.10 10.82 -19.80
C GLU A 298 -10.11 11.26 -20.90
N ASN A 299 -9.36 12.35 -20.70
CA ASN A 299 -8.44 12.94 -21.68
C ASN A 299 -7.01 13.12 -21.17
N GLN A 300 -6.73 12.71 -19.92
CA GLN A 300 -5.40 12.83 -19.32
C GLN A 300 -5.00 11.56 -18.55
N LEU A 301 -3.85 11.02 -18.95
CA LEU A 301 -3.17 9.91 -18.31
C LEU A 301 -1.81 10.38 -17.83
N VAL A 302 -1.37 9.93 -16.67
CA VAL A 302 -0.04 10.22 -16.13
C VAL A 302 0.70 8.93 -15.89
N ARG A 303 1.85 8.78 -16.55
CA ARG A 303 2.81 7.72 -16.26
C ARG A 303 3.73 8.18 -15.13
N ILE A 304 3.90 7.32 -14.13
CA ILE A 304 4.66 7.59 -12.91
C ILE A 304 5.64 6.45 -12.69
N GLY A 305 6.93 6.78 -12.60
CA GLY A 305 7.98 5.81 -12.26
C GLY A 305 9.37 6.39 -12.48
N GLN A 306 10.38 5.70 -11.96
CA GLN A 306 11.79 6.13 -12.05
C GLN A 306 12.03 7.59 -11.56
N GLY A 307 11.21 8.08 -10.63
CA GLY A 307 11.31 9.45 -10.11
C GLY A 307 10.80 10.55 -11.04
N THR A 308 10.18 10.21 -12.16
CA THR A 308 9.62 11.16 -13.13
C THR A 308 8.13 10.93 -13.36
N THR A 309 7.48 11.96 -13.91
CA THR A 309 6.08 11.92 -14.32
C THR A 309 5.96 12.37 -15.76
N THR A 310 5.32 11.58 -16.61
CA THR A 310 5.03 11.91 -18.01
C THR A 310 3.53 12.02 -18.21
N THR A 311 3.07 13.12 -18.81
CA THR A 311 1.64 13.31 -19.11
C THR A 311 1.33 12.90 -20.55
N TYR A 312 0.34 12.04 -20.72
CA TYR A 312 -0.24 11.68 -22.00
C TYR A 312 -1.59 12.37 -22.17
N LYS A 313 -1.86 12.85 -23.39
CA LYS A 313 -3.15 13.41 -23.78
C LYS A 313 -3.82 12.48 -24.78
N LYS A 314 -5.13 12.30 -24.62
CA LYS A 314 -5.94 11.61 -25.61
C LYS A 314 -6.01 12.47 -26.87
N THR A 315 -5.50 11.93 -27.98
CA THR A 315 -5.44 12.63 -29.28
C THR A 315 -6.46 12.08 -30.27
N SER A 316 -6.91 10.84 -30.07
CA SER A 316 -7.93 10.19 -30.86
C SER A 316 -8.81 9.32 -29.96
N THR A 317 -10.08 9.14 -30.33
CA THR A 317 -10.99 8.16 -29.70
C THR A 317 -10.92 6.79 -30.35
N LEU A 318 -10.15 6.65 -31.44
CA LEU A 318 -9.93 5.42 -32.19
C LEU A 318 -8.45 5.08 -32.19
N VAL A 319 -8.15 3.79 -32.21
CA VAL A 319 -6.80 3.29 -32.49
C VAL A 319 -6.68 3.04 -33.98
N ALA A 320 -5.62 3.55 -34.61
CA ALA A 320 -5.38 3.30 -36.03
C ALA A 320 -4.86 1.87 -36.22
N ALA A 321 -5.35 1.15 -37.23
CA ALA A 321 -4.90 -0.23 -37.52
C ALA A 321 -3.40 -0.30 -37.85
N SER A 322 -2.80 0.80 -38.32
CA SER A 322 -1.35 0.90 -38.52
C SER A 322 -0.54 1.02 -37.23
N ASP A 323 -1.17 1.48 -36.14
CA ASP A 323 -0.55 1.64 -34.82
C ASP A 323 -0.74 0.40 -33.93
N LEU A 324 -1.82 -0.36 -34.15
CA LEU A 324 -2.11 -1.62 -33.49
C LEU A 324 -2.94 -2.48 -34.46
N PRO A 325 -2.33 -3.44 -35.16
CA PRO A 325 -3.02 -4.33 -36.08
C PRO A 325 -4.13 -5.12 -35.39
N GLN A 326 -5.27 -5.28 -36.07
CA GLN A 326 -6.40 -6.04 -35.52
C GLN A 326 -6.06 -7.52 -35.31
N ASP A 327 -5.23 -8.09 -36.19
CA ASP A 327 -4.77 -9.48 -36.10
C ASP A 327 -3.99 -9.74 -34.80
N ASP A 328 -3.21 -8.75 -34.32
CA ASP A 328 -2.51 -8.85 -33.04
C ASP A 328 -3.49 -8.86 -31.85
N ILE A 329 -4.53 -8.02 -31.90
CA ILE A 329 -5.60 -7.99 -30.88
C ILE A 329 -6.33 -9.34 -30.86
N THR A 330 -6.72 -9.85 -32.02
CA THR A 330 -7.39 -11.15 -32.14
C THR A 330 -6.48 -12.28 -31.65
N THR A 331 -5.19 -12.24 -31.96
CA THR A 331 -4.23 -13.23 -31.46
C THR A 331 -4.15 -13.20 -29.93
N PHE A 332 -4.06 -12.01 -29.32
CA PHE A 332 -4.09 -11.87 -27.86
C PHE A 332 -5.34 -12.51 -27.24
N GLU A 333 -6.52 -12.26 -27.82
CA GLU A 333 -7.80 -12.80 -27.34
C GLU A 333 -7.90 -14.33 -27.50
N GLU A 334 -7.49 -14.85 -28.65
CA GLU A 334 -7.47 -16.30 -28.90
C GLU A 334 -6.54 -17.02 -27.95
N MET A 335 -5.38 -16.44 -27.66
CA MET A 335 -4.42 -17.03 -26.73
C MET A 335 -4.94 -17.03 -25.30
N ASP A 336 -5.61 -15.96 -24.86
CA ASP A 336 -6.29 -15.94 -23.56
C ASP A 336 -7.37 -17.03 -23.46
N GLN A 337 -8.11 -17.28 -24.55
CA GLN A 337 -9.15 -18.32 -24.58
C GLN A 337 -8.59 -19.74 -24.59
N LYS A 338 -7.48 -19.96 -25.31
CA LYS A 338 -6.80 -21.27 -25.40
C LYS A 338 -6.09 -21.63 -24.08
N HIS A 339 -5.67 -20.63 -23.30
CA HIS A 339 -4.90 -20.80 -22.05
C HIS A 339 -5.62 -20.20 -20.84
N PRO A 340 -6.71 -20.84 -20.36
CA PRO A 340 -7.49 -20.31 -19.24
C PRO A 340 -6.66 -20.23 -17.96
N GLY A 341 -6.63 -19.05 -17.33
CA GLY A 341 -5.85 -18.78 -16.13
C GLY A 341 -4.53 -18.06 -16.40
N GLU A 342 -4.14 -17.96 -17.67
CA GLU A 342 -3.02 -17.16 -18.14
C GLU A 342 -3.53 -15.96 -18.95
N ALA A 343 -2.62 -15.07 -19.32
CA ALA A 343 -2.89 -13.94 -20.18
C ALA A 343 -1.71 -13.71 -21.13
N ALA A 344 -2.02 -13.56 -22.42
CA ALA A 344 -1.04 -13.19 -23.43
C ALA A 344 -0.56 -11.75 -23.17
N SER A 345 0.71 -11.59 -22.80
CA SER A 345 1.28 -10.33 -22.34
C SER A 345 2.02 -9.58 -23.44
N THR A 346 2.64 -10.30 -24.37
CA THR A 346 3.41 -9.70 -25.47
C THR A 346 3.20 -10.46 -26.78
N ILE A 347 3.35 -9.77 -27.91
CA ILE A 347 3.44 -10.40 -29.24
C ILE A 347 4.57 -9.74 -30.04
N THR A 348 5.43 -10.52 -30.67
CA THR A 348 6.48 -9.98 -31.57
C THR A 348 5.88 -9.58 -32.92
N VAL A 349 6.41 -8.51 -33.51
CA VAL A 349 5.96 -7.89 -34.77
C VAL A 349 7.04 -7.89 -35.85
N ASP A 350 7.98 -8.84 -35.79
CA ASP A 350 8.98 -9.04 -36.84
C ASP A 350 8.41 -9.81 -38.04
N ALA A 351 9.21 -9.93 -39.11
CA ALA A 351 8.80 -10.60 -40.35
C ALA A 351 8.71 -12.14 -40.24
N SER A 352 9.05 -12.71 -39.08
CA SER A 352 8.91 -14.15 -38.80
C SER A 352 7.55 -14.47 -38.17
N ALA A 353 7.28 -15.76 -37.93
CA ALA A 353 6.11 -16.21 -37.21
C ALA A 353 5.99 -15.47 -35.85
N PRO A 354 4.87 -14.79 -35.55
CA PRO A 354 4.69 -14.07 -34.30
C PRO A 354 4.86 -14.97 -33.09
N VAL A 355 5.57 -14.49 -32.07
CA VAL A 355 5.74 -15.18 -30.80
C VAL A 355 4.93 -14.46 -29.73
N VAL A 356 3.98 -15.18 -29.14
CA VAL A 356 3.16 -14.71 -28.03
C VAL A 356 3.78 -15.13 -26.72
N GLY A 357 4.07 -14.16 -25.85
CA GLY A 357 4.53 -14.41 -24.49
C GLY A 357 3.34 -14.51 -23.53
N MET A 358 3.17 -15.67 -22.90
CA MET A 358 2.11 -15.93 -21.92
C MET A 358 2.58 -15.59 -20.50
N SER A 359 1.68 -15.05 -19.68
CA SER A 359 1.94 -14.67 -18.29
C SER A 359 0.82 -15.15 -17.36
N ASN A 360 1.10 -15.32 -16.07
CA ASN A 360 0.03 -15.59 -15.08
C ASN A 360 -0.95 -14.42 -14.95
N SER A 361 -0.50 -13.20 -15.25
CA SER A 361 -1.33 -12.01 -15.14
C SER A 361 -0.74 -10.84 -15.92
N ILE A 362 -1.63 -9.97 -16.41
CA ILE A 362 -1.29 -8.63 -16.93
C ILE A 362 -1.88 -7.52 -16.05
N LYS A 363 -2.25 -7.85 -14.80
CA LYS A 363 -2.81 -6.92 -13.80
C LYS A 363 -1.71 -6.35 -12.91
N TYR A 364 -0.85 -5.51 -13.48
CA TYR A 364 0.35 -4.92 -12.85
C TYR A 364 0.16 -4.11 -11.56
N LEU A 365 -1.07 -3.90 -11.07
CA LEU A 365 -1.33 -3.18 -9.82
C LEU A 365 -1.71 -4.11 -8.67
N THR A 366 -2.09 -5.34 -8.97
CA THR A 366 -2.64 -6.28 -7.98
C THR A 366 -2.04 -7.69 -8.07
N ALA A 367 -1.32 -8.03 -9.15
CA ALA A 367 -0.53 -9.25 -9.23
C ALA A 367 0.97 -8.92 -9.11
N THR A 368 1.70 -9.73 -8.35
CA THR A 368 3.14 -9.53 -8.09
C THR A 368 4.03 -10.08 -9.20
N ASP A 369 3.51 -11.04 -9.95
CA ASP A 369 4.12 -11.75 -11.07
C ASP A 369 3.59 -11.26 -12.43
N ALA A 370 2.90 -10.12 -12.44
CA ALA A 370 2.33 -9.58 -13.67
C ALA A 370 3.43 -9.31 -14.71
N GLY A 371 3.20 -9.74 -15.95
CA GLY A 371 4.13 -9.58 -17.06
C GLY A 371 5.33 -10.53 -17.05
N GLN A 372 5.46 -11.40 -16.04
CA GLN A 372 6.48 -12.45 -16.07
C GLN A 372 6.06 -13.50 -17.11
N ILE A 373 6.87 -13.64 -18.16
CA ILE A 373 6.63 -14.63 -19.21
C ILE A 373 6.93 -16.04 -18.66
N ILE A 374 5.93 -16.91 -18.70
CA ILE A 374 5.99 -18.30 -18.26
C ILE A 374 6.05 -19.28 -19.45
N ASP A 375 5.57 -18.86 -20.62
CA ASP A 375 5.63 -19.65 -21.85
C ASP A 375 5.70 -18.74 -23.09
N ASN A 376 6.30 -19.24 -24.17
CA ASN A 376 6.38 -18.54 -25.46
C ASN A 376 5.80 -19.44 -26.56
N ILE A 377 4.80 -18.93 -27.26
CA ILE A 377 4.04 -19.71 -28.25
C ILE A 377 4.23 -19.08 -29.62
N VAL A 378 4.75 -19.87 -30.56
CA VAL A 378 4.92 -19.48 -31.96
C VAL A 378 3.59 -19.68 -32.69
N ILE A 379 3.07 -18.62 -33.31
CA ILE A 379 1.85 -18.65 -34.11
C ILE A 379 2.23 -19.02 -35.55
N ASN A 380 1.73 -20.17 -36.02
CA ASN A 380 2.00 -20.70 -37.36
C ASN A 380 0.87 -20.38 -38.33
#